data_AF-A0A7K2NQB9-F1
#
_entry.id   AF-A0A7K2NQB9-F1
#
_cell.length_a   1.000
_cell.length_b   1.000
_cell.length_c   1.000
_cell.angle_alpha   90.00
_cell.angle_beta   90.00
_cell.angle_gamma   90.00
#
_symmetry.space_group_name_H-M   'P 1'
#
loop_
_entity.id
_entity.type
_entity.pdbx_description
1 polymer ?
#
loop_
_entity_poly.entity_id
_entity_poly.type
_entity_poly.pdbx_seq_one_letter_code
_entity_poly.pdbx_strand_id
1 'polypeptide(L)'
;MSSSYYVLCLSHDPAITVGEYGHRPKPALEAITAGIDGHAGCDLVVGRYSYPLIEVCCPISRDQPAKLACCHGGPKWLDRDWLQLLAAGYQTTDPLVEAAVKKVSSLCWPWERLRRLRMELDVELREQP
;
A
#
# COMPACT_ATOMS: atom_id res chain seq x y z
N MET A 1 15.54 -17.35 -4.09
CA MET A 1 14.68 -17.11 -2.89
C MET A 1 13.26 -16.94 -3.37
N SER A 2 12.29 -17.58 -2.70
CA SER A 2 10.86 -17.48 -3.02
C SER A 2 10.26 -16.33 -2.23
N SER A 3 9.46 -15.47 -2.88
CA SER A 3 8.67 -14.45 -2.16
C SER A 3 7.31 -15.02 -1.77
N SER A 4 6.75 -14.55 -0.66
CA SER A 4 5.36 -14.79 -0.27
C SER A 4 4.51 -13.55 -0.53
N TYR A 5 3.25 -13.76 -0.92
CA TYR A 5 2.32 -12.69 -1.27
C TYR A 5 1.14 -12.69 -0.32
N TYR A 6 0.91 -11.56 0.34
CA TYR A 6 -0.18 -11.37 1.29
C TYR A 6 -1.08 -10.23 0.84
N VAL A 7 -2.37 -10.33 1.10
CA VAL A 7 -3.28 -9.18 0.96
C VAL A 7 -3.33 -8.44 2.30
N LEU A 8 -3.10 -7.13 2.24
CA LEU A 8 -3.20 -6.22 3.38
C LEU A 8 -4.45 -5.36 3.24
N CYS A 9 -5.15 -5.15 4.35
CA CYS A 9 -6.31 -4.28 4.44
C CYS A 9 -5.93 -2.96 5.10
N LEU A 10 -5.90 -1.90 4.30
CA LEU A 10 -5.61 -0.53 4.69
C LEU A 10 -6.87 0.23 5.12
N SER A 11 -8.03 -0.41 5.24
CA SER A 11 -9.16 0.18 5.97
C SER A 11 -8.98 0.05 7.49
N HIS A 12 -8.06 -0.81 7.94
CA HIS A 12 -7.66 -0.93 9.34
C HIS A 12 -6.45 -0.05 9.63
N ASP A 13 -6.31 0.30 10.91
CA ASP A 13 -5.20 1.11 11.41
C ASP A 13 -4.65 0.50 12.72
N PRO A 14 -3.47 -0.15 12.70
CA PRO A 14 -2.61 -0.39 11.54
C PRO A 14 -3.25 -1.35 10.52
N ALA A 15 -2.65 -1.42 9.33
CA ALA A 15 -3.01 -2.39 8.32
C ALA A 15 -2.96 -3.82 8.88
N ILE A 16 -3.92 -4.65 8.48
CA ILE A 16 -3.96 -6.07 8.87
C ILE A 16 -3.78 -6.96 7.64
N THR A 17 -3.18 -8.13 7.84
CA THR A 17 -3.15 -9.18 6.82
C THR A 17 -4.49 -9.89 6.79
N VAL A 18 -5.11 -10.00 5.62
CA VAL A 18 -6.41 -10.70 5.43
C VAL A 18 -6.26 -12.05 4.71
N GLY A 19 -5.06 -12.37 4.22
CA GLY A 19 -4.77 -13.70 3.67
C GLY A 19 -3.36 -13.84 3.08
N GLU A 20 -2.87 -15.07 3.03
CA GLU A 20 -1.65 -15.48 2.31
C GLU A 20 -2.04 -16.20 1.01
N TYR A 21 -1.36 -15.86 -0.08
CA TYR A 21 -1.70 -16.29 -1.44
C TYR A 21 -0.53 -16.98 -2.15
N GLY A 22 0.39 -17.54 -1.37
CA GLY A 22 1.51 -18.34 -1.85
C GLY A 22 2.62 -17.52 -2.50
N HIS A 23 3.24 -18.07 -3.54
CA HIS A 23 4.52 -17.58 -4.09
C HIS A 23 4.40 -16.86 -5.45
N ARG A 24 3.18 -16.47 -5.84
CA ARG A 24 2.94 -15.66 -7.04
C ARG A 24 1.96 -14.54 -6.70
N PRO A 25 2.02 -13.40 -7.37
CA PRO A 25 1.11 -12.28 -7.11
C PRO A 25 -0.32 -12.54 -7.62
N LYS A 26 -0.47 -13.36 -8.67
CA LYS A 26 -1.73 -13.55 -9.38
C LYS A 26 -2.89 -14.00 -8.47
N PRO A 27 -2.74 -15.01 -7.60
CA PRO A 27 -3.84 -15.43 -6.72
C PRO A 27 -4.30 -14.34 -5.74
N ALA A 28 -3.38 -13.51 -5.23
CA ALA A 28 -3.74 -12.38 -4.36
C ALA A 28 -4.56 -11.32 -5.11
N LEU A 29 -4.15 -10.99 -6.34
CA LEU A 29 -4.86 -10.03 -7.17
C LEU A 29 -6.24 -10.56 -7.58
N GLU A 30 -6.34 -11.83 -7.98
CA GLU A 30 -7.62 -12.47 -8.31
C GLU A 30 -8.58 -12.50 -7.11
N ALA A 31 -8.06 -12.70 -5.90
CA ALA A 31 -8.87 -12.66 -4.68
C ALA A 31 -9.42 -11.25 -4.38
N ILE A 32 -8.63 -10.19 -4.60
CA ILE A 32 -9.12 -8.81 -4.48
C ILE A 32 -10.24 -8.56 -5.50
N THR A 33 -10.04 -8.92 -6.77
CA THR A 33 -11.04 -8.74 -7.83
C THR A 33 -12.33 -9.54 -7.56
N ALA A 34 -12.20 -10.75 -7.01
CA ALA A 34 -13.35 -11.59 -6.65
C ALA A 34 -14.12 -11.08 -5.42
N GLY A 35 -13.50 -10.23 -4.61
CA GLY A 35 -14.00 -9.82 -3.30
C GLY A 35 -13.58 -10.79 -2.21
N ILE A 36 -12.94 -10.27 -1.16
CA ILE A 36 -12.57 -11.03 0.02
C ILE A 36 -13.69 -10.89 1.06
N ASP A 37 -14.14 -12.00 1.65
CA ASP A 37 -15.21 -11.99 2.65
C ASP A 37 -14.88 -11.04 3.81
N GLY A 38 -15.87 -10.26 4.26
CA GLY A 38 -15.70 -9.18 5.23
C GLY A 38 -14.87 -7.97 4.78
N HIS A 39 -14.23 -8.02 3.60
CA HIS A 39 -13.30 -6.99 3.12
C HIS A 39 -13.57 -6.50 1.69
N ALA A 40 -14.67 -6.93 1.07
CA ALA A 40 -15.08 -6.55 -0.28
C ALA A 40 -15.47 -5.06 -0.43
N GLY A 41 -15.29 -4.22 0.58
CA GLY A 41 -15.42 -2.75 0.49
C GLY A 41 -14.17 -2.01 0.98
N CYS A 42 -13.13 -2.74 1.37
CA CYS A 42 -11.95 -2.19 2.00
C CYS A 42 -10.92 -1.70 0.97
N ASP A 43 -10.02 -0.83 1.43
CA ASP A 43 -8.80 -0.49 0.70
C ASP A 43 -7.81 -1.64 0.81
N LEU A 44 -7.62 -2.41 -0.26
CA LEU A 44 -6.73 -3.58 -0.26
C LEU A 44 -5.44 -3.35 -1.05
N VAL A 45 -4.34 -3.96 -0.62
CA VAL A 45 -3.07 -3.99 -1.36
C VAL A 45 -2.46 -5.38 -1.29
N VAL A 46 -1.52 -5.69 -2.18
CA VAL A 46 -0.74 -6.93 -2.09
C VAL A 46 0.66 -6.59 -1.62
N GLY A 47 1.09 -7.13 -0.48
CA GLY A 47 2.49 -7.07 -0.06
C GLY A 47 3.26 -8.27 -0.59
N ARG A 48 4.46 -8.04 -1.12
CA ARG A 48 5.44 -9.07 -1.47
C ARG A 48 6.52 -9.13 -0.40
N TYR A 49 6.73 -10.30 0.18
CA TYR A 49 7.63 -10.51 1.32
C TYR A 49 8.74 -11.49 0.94
N SER A 50 9.95 -11.20 1.43
CA SER A 50 11.01 -12.19 1.59
C SER A 50 11.61 -12.09 2.99
N TYR A 51 10.78 -11.66 3.95
CA TYR A 51 11.10 -11.27 5.32
C TYR A 51 12.25 -10.26 5.40
N PRO A 52 11.98 -8.93 5.41
CA PRO A 52 10.69 -8.24 5.57
C PRO A 52 9.90 -8.01 4.26
N LEU A 53 8.90 -7.11 4.29
CA LEU A 53 8.20 -6.58 3.11
C LEU A 53 9.23 -6.01 2.10
N ILE A 54 9.06 -6.31 0.82
CA ILE A 54 9.91 -5.82 -0.28
C ILE A 54 9.16 -4.76 -1.09
N GLU A 55 7.96 -5.08 -1.54
CA GLU A 55 7.17 -4.21 -2.42
C GLU A 55 5.69 -4.29 -2.06
N VAL A 56 4.97 -3.20 -2.32
CA VAL A 56 3.51 -3.16 -2.21
C VAL A 56 2.90 -2.90 -3.59
N CYS A 57 1.93 -3.73 -3.95
CA CYS A 57 1.13 -3.56 -5.14
C CYS A 57 -0.11 -2.74 -4.83
N CYS A 58 -0.27 -1.61 -5.52
CA CYS A 58 -1.57 -1.00 -5.74
C CYS A 58 -2.28 -1.77 -6.85
N PRO A 59 -3.41 -2.46 -6.59
CA PRO A 59 -4.13 -3.19 -7.62
C PRO A 59 -4.93 -2.23 -8.52
N ILE A 60 -5.61 -2.80 -9.52
CA ILE A 60 -6.40 -2.05 -10.50
C ILE A 60 -7.53 -1.31 -9.80
N SER A 61 -7.67 0.00 -10.03
CA SER A 61 -8.67 0.82 -9.30
C SER A 61 -10.11 0.37 -9.51
N ARG A 62 -10.47 -0.12 -10.70
CA ARG A 62 -11.83 -0.63 -10.98
C ARG A 62 -12.14 -1.95 -10.25
N ASP A 63 -11.11 -2.66 -9.83
CA ASP A 63 -11.23 -3.90 -9.07
C ASP A 63 -11.20 -3.60 -7.56
N GLN A 64 -11.02 -2.32 -7.18
CA GLN A 64 -11.09 -1.84 -5.81
C GLN A 64 -12.47 -1.23 -5.51
N PRO A 65 -13.24 -1.84 -4.60
CA PRO A 65 -14.53 -1.31 -4.19
C PRO A 65 -14.39 -0.07 -3.29
N ALA A 66 -13.24 0.12 -2.65
CA ALA A 66 -12.90 1.37 -1.99
C ALA A 66 -12.74 2.52 -3.01
N LYS A 67 -13.34 3.68 -2.71
CA LYS A 67 -13.16 4.91 -3.50
C LYS A 67 -11.75 5.47 -3.29
N LEU A 68 -10.78 4.89 -3.99
CA LEU A 68 -9.39 5.35 -3.99
C LEU A 68 -9.17 6.36 -5.10
N ALA A 69 -8.34 7.37 -4.84
CA ALA A 69 -7.93 8.35 -5.84
C ALA A 69 -6.95 7.77 -6.89
N CYS A 70 -6.83 6.45 -7.02
CA CYS A 70 -5.84 5.84 -7.90
C CYS A 70 -6.35 5.76 -9.36
N CYS A 71 -5.46 6.01 -10.33
CA CYS A 71 -5.81 6.07 -11.76
C CYS A 71 -5.22 4.94 -12.60
N HIS A 72 -4.59 3.94 -11.98
CA HIS A 72 -3.89 2.89 -12.72
C HIS A 72 -4.85 1.84 -13.31
N GLY A 73 -4.73 1.59 -14.62
CA GLY A 73 -5.45 0.51 -15.32
C GLY A 73 -4.82 -0.88 -15.17
N GLY A 74 -3.82 -1.03 -14.29
CA GLY A 74 -3.05 -2.25 -14.08
C GLY A 74 -2.43 -2.27 -12.68
N PRO A 75 -2.04 -3.45 -12.15
CA PRO A 75 -1.32 -3.54 -10.88
C PRO A 75 0.01 -2.78 -10.97
N LYS A 76 0.30 -1.95 -9.97
CA LYS A 76 1.55 -1.18 -9.86
C LYS A 76 2.27 -1.52 -8.56
N TRP A 77 3.48 -2.01 -8.70
CA TRP A 77 4.38 -2.32 -7.60
C TRP A 77 5.24 -1.11 -7.28
N LEU A 78 5.46 -0.88 -5.99
CA LEU A 78 6.37 0.12 -5.47
C LEU A 78 7.19 -0.48 -4.35
N ASP A 79 8.50 -0.25 -4.35
CA ASP A 79 9.39 -0.74 -3.31
C ASP A 79 9.06 -0.12 -1.94
N ARG A 80 9.26 -0.92 -0.90
CA ARG A 80 9.13 -0.50 0.50
C ARG A 80 9.96 0.74 0.79
N ASP A 81 11.20 0.78 0.32
CA ASP A 81 12.13 1.87 0.62
C ASP A 81 11.65 3.20 0.00
N TRP A 82 11.01 3.16 -1.18
CA TRP A 82 10.38 4.34 -1.76
C TRP A 82 9.16 4.81 -0.97
N LEU A 83 8.38 3.88 -0.40
CA LEU A 83 7.26 4.21 0.48
C LEU A 83 7.75 4.81 1.80
N GLN A 84 8.85 4.32 2.37
CA GLN A 84 9.49 4.90 3.55
C GLN A 84 9.98 6.33 3.26
N LEU A 85 10.65 6.54 2.13
CA LEU A 85 11.09 7.88 1.71
C LEU A 85 9.92 8.83 1.50
N LEU A 86 8.82 8.37 0.88
CA LEU A 86 7.62 9.16 0.72
C LEU A 86 6.99 9.51 2.08
N ALA A 87 6.92 8.55 3.01
CA ALA A 87 6.41 8.77 4.36
C ALA A 87 7.25 9.81 5.13
N ALA A 88 8.57 9.70 5.08
CA ALA A 88 9.47 10.71 5.64
C ALA A 88 9.29 12.08 4.97
N GLY A 89 9.09 12.10 3.65
CA GLY A 89 8.80 13.31 2.89
C GLY A 89 7.51 14.01 3.32
N TYR A 90 6.47 13.26 3.71
CA TYR A 90 5.26 13.86 4.28
C TYR A 90 5.51 14.53 5.63
N GLN A 91 6.51 14.08 6.38
CA GLN A 91 6.80 14.55 7.73
C GLN A 91 7.90 15.60 7.85
N THR A 92 8.55 15.90 6.73
CA THR A 92 9.58 16.94 6.67
C THR A 92 9.00 18.32 6.99
N THR A 93 9.84 19.21 7.47
CA THR A 93 9.56 20.66 7.54
C THR A 93 10.38 21.45 6.52
N ASP A 94 11.14 20.76 5.64
CA ASP A 94 11.89 21.39 4.57
C ASP A 94 10.94 21.81 3.43
N PRO A 95 10.84 23.11 3.09
CA PRO A 95 9.89 23.59 2.09
C PRO A 95 10.11 23.01 0.68
N LEU A 96 11.36 22.67 0.31
CA LEU A 96 11.67 22.09 -0.99
C LEU A 96 11.19 20.64 -1.08
N VAL A 97 11.35 19.88 0.01
CA VAL A 97 10.87 18.50 0.08
C VAL A 97 9.35 18.46 0.15
N GLU A 98 8.71 19.32 0.94
CA GLU A 98 7.25 19.44 0.96
C GLU A 98 6.69 19.76 -0.43
N ALA A 99 7.31 20.72 -1.14
CA ALA A 99 6.91 21.08 -2.50
C ALA A 99 7.11 19.91 -3.48
N ALA A 100 8.17 19.11 -3.32
CA ALA A 100 8.41 17.93 -4.13
C ALA A 100 7.34 16.85 -3.88
N VAL A 101 7.01 16.56 -2.61
CA VAL A 101 5.97 15.59 -2.24
C VAL A 101 4.60 16.01 -2.75
N LYS A 102 4.26 17.31 -2.67
CA LYS A 102 2.99 17.83 -3.24
C LYS A 102 2.94 17.74 -4.77
N LYS A 103 4.09 17.79 -5.47
CA LYS A 103 4.18 17.66 -6.93
C LYS A 103 4.12 16.21 -7.40
N VAL A 104 4.68 15.29 -6.63
CA VAL A 104 4.50 13.87 -6.90
C VAL A 104 3.03 13.59 -6.67
N SER A 105 2.32 13.26 -7.75
CA SER A 105 0.93 12.82 -7.70
C SER A 105 0.90 11.45 -7.01
N SER A 106 1.07 11.42 -5.70
CA SER A 106 0.98 10.26 -4.82
C SER A 106 -0.48 9.85 -4.62
N LEU A 107 -1.32 10.00 -5.64
CA LEU A 107 -2.75 9.74 -5.57
C LEU A 107 -3.07 8.31 -5.07
N CYS A 108 -2.21 7.35 -5.39
CA CYS A 108 -2.34 5.98 -4.89
C CYS A 108 -1.68 5.78 -3.51
N TRP A 109 -0.84 6.70 -3.04
CA TRP A 109 -0.14 6.62 -1.74
C TRP A 109 -0.28 7.92 -0.94
N PRO A 110 -1.52 8.32 -0.60
CA PRO A 110 -1.74 9.44 0.31
C PRO A 110 -1.21 9.11 1.70
N TRP A 111 -1.04 10.15 2.52
CA TRP A 111 -0.55 10.04 3.91
C TRP A 111 -1.25 8.93 4.70
N GLU A 112 -2.58 8.82 4.59
CA GLU A 112 -3.38 7.85 5.35
C GLU A 112 -2.97 6.41 5.05
N ARG A 113 -2.65 6.07 3.79
CA ARG A 113 -2.20 4.71 3.43
C ARG A 113 -0.82 4.41 4.02
N LEU A 114 0.09 5.38 3.94
CA LEU A 114 1.45 5.24 4.49
C LEU A 114 1.41 5.08 6.01
N ARG A 115 0.59 5.89 6.70
CA ARG A 115 0.40 5.81 8.14
C ARG A 115 -0.16 4.46 8.58
N ARG A 116 -1.15 3.92 7.85
CA ARG A 116 -1.71 2.59 8.14
C ARG A 116 -0.71 1.46 7.85
N LEU A 117 0.16 1.63 6.86
CA LEU A 117 1.25 0.70 6.54
C LEU A 117 2.47 0.80 7.47
N ARG A 118 2.50 1.71 8.45
CA ARG A 118 3.69 2.00 9.29
C ARG A 118 4.37 0.77 9.90
N MET A 119 3.59 -0.24 10.30
CA MET A 119 4.11 -1.48 10.88
C MET A 119 4.90 -2.32 9.84
N GLU A 120 4.38 -2.42 8.62
CA GLU A 120 5.04 -3.15 7.52
C GLU A 120 6.22 -2.37 6.94
N LEU A 121 6.13 -1.04 6.99
CA LEU A 121 7.21 -0.15 6.62
C LEU A 121 8.31 -0.08 7.69
N ASP A 122 8.07 -0.53 8.92
CA ASP A 122 9.00 -0.41 10.06
C ASP A 122 9.43 1.05 10.30
N VAL A 123 8.44 1.95 10.37
CA VAL A 123 8.64 3.38 10.61
C VAL A 123 7.70 3.90 11.68
N GLU A 124 8.18 4.84 12.49
CA GLU A 124 7.34 5.60 13.42
C GLU A 124 6.81 6.85 12.72
N LEU A 125 5.49 6.97 12.62
CA LEU A 125 4.83 8.09 11.96
C LEU A 125 3.93 8.82 12.97
N ARG A 126 3.90 10.15 12.84
CA ARG A 126 2.98 11.04 13.58
C ARG A 126 1.54 10.78 13.12
N GLU A 127 0.56 11.33 13.83
CA GLU A 127 -0.85 11.23 13.39
C GLU A 127 -1.11 12.07 12.14
N GLN A 128 -0.48 13.25 12.09
CA GLN A 128 -0.57 14.21 11.01
C GLN A 128 0.69 14.17 10.14
N PRO A 129 0.57 14.47 8.83
CA PRO A 129 1.73 14.59 7.95
C PRO A 129 2.69 15.62 8.53
#